data_AF-A0A8S2G7A4-F1
#
_entry.id   AF-A0A8S2G7A4-F1
#
_cell.length_a   1.000
_cell.length_b   1.000
_cell.length_c   1.000
_cell.angle_alpha   90.00
_cell.angle_beta   90.00
_cell.angle_gamma   90.00
#
_symmetry.space_group_name_H-M   'P 1'
#
loop_
_entity.id
_entity.type
_entity.pdbx_description
1 polymer ?
#
loop_
_entity_poly.entity_id
_entity_poly.type
_entity_poly.pdbx_seq_one_letter_code
_entity_poly.pdbx_strand_id
1 'polypeptide(L)'
;MTPFSTVHLFLCPYTKVEESFNLQAIHDILYHRFNISSYDHLEFPGVVPRTFLGPIVVSCLSFPFTIFFPSTSFSLLYMQYIVRLILGLLVALSLTNFYISLKRHCGSSVQQWWLIIT
;
A
#
# COMPACT_ATOMS: atom_id res chain seq x y z
N MET A 1 5.97 -11.42 5.08
CA MET A 1 4.85 -11.55 4.13
C MET A 1 4.62 -13.03 3.90
N THR A 2 3.42 -13.54 4.19
CA THR A 2 3.11 -14.96 4.01
C THR A 2 2.95 -15.28 2.50
N PRO A 3 3.23 -16.51 2.05
CA PRO A 3 3.09 -16.88 0.64
C PRO A 3 1.67 -16.63 0.10
N PHE A 4 0.64 -16.78 0.95
CA PHE A 4 -0.75 -16.48 0.61
C PHE A 4 -0.98 -15.02 0.21
N SER A 5 -0.35 -14.07 0.90
CA SER A 5 -0.48 -12.64 0.60
C SER A 5 0.13 -12.30 -0.77
N THR A 6 1.26 -12.92 -1.10
CA THR A 6 1.90 -12.76 -2.42
C THR A 6 1.05 -13.37 -3.53
N VAL A 7 0.48 -14.56 -3.31
CA VAL A 7 -0.42 -15.21 -4.29
C VAL A 7 -1.67 -14.35 -4.52
N HIS A 8 -2.28 -13.83 -3.44
CA HIS A 8 -3.45 -12.96 -3.54
C HIS A 8 -3.17 -11.70 -4.36
N LEU A 9 -1.99 -11.10 -4.19
CA LEU A 9 -1.57 -9.92 -4.97
C LEU A 9 -1.60 -10.18 -6.47
N PHE A 10 -1.15 -11.36 -6.93
CA PHE A 10 -1.18 -11.73 -8.35
C PHE A 10 -2.57 -12.16 -8.85
N LEU A 11 -3.39 -12.79 -8.00
CA LEU A 11 -4.73 -13.24 -8.37
C LEU A 11 -5.76 -12.10 -8.46
N CYS A 12 -5.50 -10.97 -7.78
CA CYS A 12 -6.40 -9.82 -7.76
C CYS A 12 -5.74 -8.59 -8.42
N PRO A 13 -5.56 -8.59 -9.76
CA PRO A 13 -4.89 -7.51 -10.49
C PRO A 13 -5.65 -6.19 -10.43
N TYR A 14 -6.97 -6.22 -10.25
CA TYR A 14 -7.82 -5.04 -10.28
C TYR A 14 -7.99 -4.43 -8.88
N THR A 15 -8.32 -3.14 -8.85
CA THR A 15 -8.50 -2.36 -7.64
C THR A 15 -9.93 -2.43 -7.15
N LYS A 16 -10.09 -2.68 -5.86
CA LYS A 16 -11.36 -2.42 -5.18
C LYS A 16 -11.59 -0.91 -5.09
N VAL A 17 -12.85 -0.48 -5.07
CA VAL A 17 -13.21 0.96 -5.03
C VAL A 17 -12.63 1.63 -3.79
N GLU A 18 -12.57 0.91 -2.67
CA GLU A 18 -12.03 1.40 -1.41
C GLU A 18 -10.51 1.57 -1.43
N GLU A 19 -9.81 0.84 -2.31
CA GLU A 19 -8.36 0.92 -2.49
C GLU A 19 -7.95 2.04 -3.45
N SER A 20 -8.86 2.38 -4.38
CA SER A 20 -8.56 3.26 -5.50
C SER A 20 -8.03 4.61 -5.03
N PHE A 21 -8.65 5.21 -4.00
CA PHE A 21 -8.21 6.50 -3.44
C PHE A 21 -6.72 6.52 -3.11
N ASN A 22 -6.22 5.55 -2.34
CA ASN A 22 -4.81 5.50 -1.98
C ASN A 22 -3.92 5.20 -3.19
N LEU A 23 -4.36 4.34 -4.10
CA LEU A 23 -3.59 4.01 -5.31
C LEU A 23 -3.48 5.19 -6.27
N GLN A 24 -4.57 5.94 -6.47
CA GLN A 24 -4.61 7.17 -7.26
C GLN A 24 -3.74 8.24 -6.62
N ALA A 25 -3.77 8.39 -5.28
CA ALA A 25 -2.88 9.33 -4.59
C ALA A 25 -1.41 8.99 -4.81
N ILE A 26 -1.05 7.69 -4.77
CA ILE A 26 0.31 7.22 -5.03
C ILE A 26 0.70 7.47 -6.50
N HIS A 27 -0.21 7.18 -7.43
CA HIS A 27 -0.01 7.48 -8.85
C HIS A 27 0.29 8.96 -9.07
N ASP A 28 -0.54 9.84 -8.51
CA ASP A 28 -0.42 11.28 -8.68
C ASP A 28 0.90 11.81 -8.11
N ILE A 29 1.31 11.32 -6.93
CA ILE A 29 2.60 11.67 -6.32
C ILE A 29 3.78 11.22 -7.21
N LEU A 30 3.72 9.99 -7.75
CA LEU A 30 4.82 9.42 -8.55
C LEU A 30 4.95 10.09 -9.93
N TYR A 31 3.84 10.37 -10.60
CA TYR A 31 3.83 10.81 -11.99
C TYR A 31 3.52 12.30 -12.17
N HIS A 32 2.57 12.86 -11.43
CA HIS A 32 2.23 14.29 -11.49
C HIS A 32 3.10 15.14 -10.56
N ARG A 33 3.60 14.57 -9.45
CA ARG A 33 4.60 15.19 -8.55
C ARG A 33 4.12 16.53 -8.02
N PHE A 34 4.76 17.63 -8.38
CA PHE A 34 4.40 18.98 -7.93
C PHE A 34 3.24 19.61 -8.72
N ASN A 35 2.79 18.98 -9.80
CA ASN A 35 1.63 19.43 -10.56
C ASN A 35 0.33 19.03 -9.83
N ILE A 36 0.04 19.68 -8.71
CA ILE A 36 -1.12 19.36 -7.85
C ILE A 36 -2.43 19.54 -8.63
N SER A 37 -2.49 20.47 -9.58
CA SER A 37 -3.68 20.70 -10.42
C SER A 37 -4.09 19.49 -11.25
N SER A 38 -3.20 18.53 -11.50
CA SER A 38 -3.53 17.30 -12.22
C SER A 38 -3.80 16.10 -11.31
N TYR A 39 -4.04 16.33 -10.01
CA TYR A 39 -4.37 15.25 -9.08
C TYR A 39 -5.85 14.89 -9.18
N ASP A 40 -6.13 13.60 -9.33
CA ASP A 40 -7.49 13.04 -9.42
C ASP A 40 -8.33 13.39 -8.19
N HIS A 41 -7.67 13.57 -7.06
CA HIS A 41 -8.26 13.92 -5.76
C HIS A 41 -8.93 15.29 -5.71
N LEU A 42 -8.60 16.19 -6.64
CA LEU A 42 -9.28 17.48 -6.77
C LEU A 42 -10.64 17.33 -7.47
N GLU A 43 -10.74 16.42 -8.44
CA GLU A 43 -11.96 16.16 -9.21
C GLU A 43 -12.89 15.18 -8.48
N PHE A 44 -12.32 14.16 -7.85
CA PHE A 44 -13.05 13.10 -7.14
C PHE A 44 -12.64 13.05 -5.65
N PRO A 45 -13.03 14.06 -4.84
CA PRO A 45 -12.82 14.00 -3.40
C PRO A 45 -13.68 12.87 -2.83
N GLY A 46 -13.03 11.80 -2.36
CA GLY A 46 -13.72 10.62 -1.84
C GLY A 46 -14.72 10.94 -0.72
N VAL A 47 -15.75 10.10 -0.59
CA VAL A 47 -16.85 10.25 0.39
C VAL A 47 -16.43 10.19 1.86
N VAL A 48 -15.18 9.78 2.13
CA VAL A 48 -14.61 9.69 3.47
C VAL A 48 -13.26 10.42 3.46
N PRO A 49 -12.99 11.33 4.42
CA PRO A 49 -11.70 12.01 4.50
C PRO A 49 -10.59 10.99 4.80
N ARG A 50 -9.55 10.98 3.96
CA ARG A 50 -8.36 10.14 4.12
C ARG A 50 -7.10 11.01 4.16
N THR A 51 -6.09 10.54 4.88
CA THR A 51 -4.80 11.21 4.97
C THR A 51 -3.87 10.78 3.82
N PHE A 52 -3.08 11.71 3.28
CA PHE A 52 -2.05 11.41 2.27
C PHE A 52 -0.77 10.80 2.85
N LEU A 53 -0.65 10.66 4.18
CA LEU A 53 0.57 10.18 4.82
C LEU A 53 0.95 8.77 4.35
N GLY A 54 0.00 7.85 4.27
CA GLY A 54 0.22 6.50 3.74
C GLY A 54 0.72 6.53 2.29
N PRO A 55 -0.03 7.16 1.35
CA PRO A 55 0.40 7.35 -0.03
C PRO A 55 1.80 7.96 -0.17
N ILE A 56 2.16 8.96 0.63
CA ILE A 56 3.50 9.59 0.57
C ILE A 56 4.60 8.59 0.93
N VAL A 57 4.43 7.83 2.02
CA VAL A 57 5.43 6.85 2.46
C VAL A 57 5.61 5.75 1.41
N VAL A 58 4.51 5.22 0.87
CA VAL A 58 4.58 4.17 -0.15
C VAL A 58 5.19 4.72 -1.44
N SER A 59 4.79 5.91 -1.89
CA SER A 59 5.35 6.56 -3.07
C SER A 59 6.85 6.78 -2.95
N CYS A 60 7.34 7.20 -1.78
CA CYS A 60 8.77 7.39 -1.54
C CYS A 60 9.56 6.09 -1.74
N LEU A 61 9.01 4.95 -1.29
CA LEU A 61 9.63 3.63 -1.46
C LEU A 61 9.47 3.08 -2.88
N SER A 62 8.38 3.43 -3.57
CA SER A 62 8.10 3.02 -4.95
C SER A 62 8.80 3.88 -6.00
N PHE A 63 9.23 5.08 -5.66
CA PHE A 63 9.85 6.05 -6.56
C PHE A 63 10.97 5.51 -7.46
N PRO A 64 11.97 4.76 -6.97
CA PRO A 64 13.05 4.26 -7.83
C PRO A 64 12.57 3.34 -8.95
N PHE A 65 11.43 2.66 -8.77
CA PHE A 65 10.89 1.75 -9.78
C PHE A 65 10.25 2.50 -10.96
N THR A 66 9.85 3.76 -10.78
CA THR A 66 9.26 4.58 -11.87
C THR A 66 10.21 4.81 -13.03
N ILE A 67 11.53 4.69 -12.82
CA ILE A 67 12.55 4.80 -13.87
C ILE A 67 12.37 3.70 -14.93
N PHE A 68 11.98 2.49 -14.49
CA PHE A 68 11.76 1.35 -15.38
C PHE A 68 10.36 1.36 -16.01
N PHE A 69 9.43 2.12 -15.43
CA PHE A 69 8.01 2.09 -15.74
C PHE A 69 7.47 3.52 -15.97
N PRO A 70 7.70 4.10 -17.17
CA PRO A 70 7.15 5.42 -17.53
C PRO A 70 5.62 5.42 -17.51
N SER A 71 4.93 6.55 -17.61
CA SER A 71 3.47 6.66 -17.50
C SER A 71 2.71 6.15 -18.75
N THR A 72 2.83 4.85 -19.08
CA THR A 72 2.07 4.16 -20.12
C THR A 72 1.11 3.13 -19.51
N SER A 73 0.09 2.71 -20.25
CA SER A 73 -0.97 1.86 -19.68
C SER A 73 -0.46 0.52 -19.13
N PHE A 74 0.54 -0.08 -19.77
CA PHE A 74 1.10 -1.38 -19.37
C PHE A 74 1.99 -1.27 -18.13
N SER A 75 2.79 -0.20 -18.04
CA SER A 75 3.67 0.06 -16.91
C SER A 75 2.91 0.46 -15.64
N LEU A 76 1.73 1.09 -15.78
CA LEU A 76 0.84 1.38 -14.65
C LEU A 76 0.40 0.10 -13.91
N LEU A 77 0.12 -0.99 -14.64
CA LEU A 77 -0.21 -2.28 -14.02
C LEU A 77 0.96 -2.84 -13.19
N TYR A 78 2.20 -2.77 -13.70
CA TYR A 78 3.38 -3.20 -12.95
C TYR A 78 3.64 -2.33 -11.72
N MET A 79 3.51 -1.02 -11.88
CA MET A 79 3.68 -0.10 -10.76
C MET A 79 2.61 -0.31 -9.69
N GLN A 80 1.37 -0.63 -10.08
CA GLN A 80 0.32 -1.00 -9.13
C GLN A 80 0.70 -2.26 -8.32
N TYR A 81 1.27 -3.29 -8.96
CA TYR A 81 1.77 -4.46 -8.23
C TYR A 81 2.92 -4.11 -7.27
N ILE A 82 3.87 -3.28 -7.71
CA ILE A 82 5.01 -2.85 -6.90
C ILE A 82 4.53 -2.08 -5.67
N VAL A 83 3.63 -1.12 -5.87
CA VAL A 83 3.03 -0.30 -4.80
C VAL A 83 2.30 -1.18 -3.79
N ARG A 84 1.47 -2.13 -4.26
CA ARG A 84 0.76 -3.09 -3.39
C ARG A 84 1.70 -4.01 -2.64
N LEU A 85 2.78 -4.46 -3.28
CA LEU A 85 3.78 -5.31 -2.66
C LEU A 85 4.51 -4.55 -1.54
N ILE A 86 4.90 -3.31 -1.79
CA ILE A 86 5.54 -2.44 -0.79
C ILE A 86 4.59 -2.20 0.39
N LEU A 87 3.33 -1.87 0.13
CA LEU A 87 2.32 -1.71 1.17
C LEU A 87 2.14 -3.00 1.98
N GLY A 88 2.04 -4.15 1.31
CA GLY A 88 1.94 -5.46 1.95
C GLY A 88 3.16 -5.79 2.82
N LEU A 89 4.37 -5.44 2.38
CA LEU A 89 5.59 -5.58 3.17
C LEU A 89 5.59 -4.68 4.40
N LEU A 90 5.22 -3.41 4.27
CA LEU A 90 5.14 -2.47 5.39
C LEU A 90 4.13 -2.94 6.45
N VAL A 91 2.96 -3.39 6.02
CA VAL A 91 1.94 -3.95 6.90
C VAL A 91 2.48 -5.21 7.58
N ALA A 92 3.07 -6.13 6.84
CA ALA A 92 3.66 -7.34 7.42
C ALA A 92 4.75 -7.00 8.46
N LEU A 93 5.63 -6.04 8.19
CA LEU A 93 6.65 -5.59 9.13
C LEU A 93 6.02 -5.00 10.40
N SER A 94 5.04 -4.12 10.26
CA SER A 94 4.34 -3.53 11.42
C SER A 94 3.67 -4.60 12.28
N LEU A 95 3.01 -5.57 11.66
CA LEU A 95 2.34 -6.68 12.33
C LEU A 95 3.34 -7.60 13.03
N THR A 96 4.50 -7.88 12.42
CA THR A 96 5.55 -8.68 13.08
C THR A 96 6.15 -7.95 14.28
N ASN A 97 6.37 -6.64 14.19
CA ASN A 97 6.86 -5.85 15.32
C ASN A 97 5.83 -5.79 16.45
N PHE A 98 4.54 -5.68 16.11
CA PHE A 98 3.46 -5.74 17.08
C PHE A 98 3.39 -7.12 17.76
N TYR A 99 3.45 -8.20 16.97
CA TYR A 99 3.48 -9.58 17.46
C TYR A 99 4.63 -9.85 18.44
N ILE A 100 5.84 -9.36 18.13
CA ILE A 100 7.00 -9.49 19.03
C ILE A 100 6.80 -8.65 20.30
N SER A 101 6.20 -7.47 20.17
CA SER A 101 5.95 -6.56 21.30
C SER A 101 4.89 -7.10 22.26
N LEU A 102 3.87 -7.79 21.75
CA LEU A 102 2.84 -8.47 22.55
C LEU A 102 3.45 -9.52 23.48
N LYS A 103 4.42 -10.31 22.98
CA LYS A 103 5.11 -11.29 23.82
C LYS A 103 5.78 -10.64 25.04
N ARG A 104 6.41 -9.48 24.82
CA ARG A 104 7.17 -8.76 25.85
C ARG A 104 6.27 -8.14 26.91
N HIS A 105 5.10 -7.64 26.55
CA HIS A 105 4.23 -6.88 27.47
C HIS A 105 3.03 -7.68 28.00
N CYS A 106 2.48 -8.58 27.20
CA CYS A 106 1.23 -9.31 27.49
C CYS A 106 1.44 -10.83 27.66
N GLY A 107 2.67 -11.31 27.44
CA GLY A 107 3.02 -12.72 27.54
C GLY A 107 2.69 -13.55 26.30
N SER A 108 3.15 -14.81 26.30
CA SER A 108 3.05 -15.72 25.16
C SER A 108 1.61 -16.13 24.82
N SER A 109 0.71 -16.18 25.81
CA SER A 109 -0.70 -16.57 25.58
C SER A 109 -1.44 -15.56 24.71
N VAL A 110 -1.34 -14.26 25.03
CA VAL A 110 -2.00 -13.20 24.25
C VAL A 110 -1.41 -13.11 22.83
N GLN A 111 -0.09 -13.30 22.70
CA GLN A 111 0.58 -13.35 21.41
C GLN A 111 0.03 -14.48 20.51
N GLN A 112 -0.17 -15.68 21.06
CA GLN A 112 -0.73 -16.81 20.32
C GLN A 112 -2.18 -16.58 19.91
N TRP A 113 -3.01 -16.06 20.82
CA TRP A 113 -4.39 -15.70 20.51
C TRP A 113 -4.47 -14.66 19.39
N TRP A 114 -3.59 -13.65 19.42
CA TRP A 114 -3.53 -12.66 18.36
C TRP A 114 -3.21 -13.29 17.00
N LEU A 115 -2.26 -14.22 16.92
CA LEU A 115 -1.91 -14.90 15.66
C LEU A 115 -3.01 -15.86 15.17
N ILE A 116 -3.88 -16.37 16.04
CA ILE A 116 -5.01 -17.22 15.64
C ILE A 116 -6.15 -16.38 15.06
N ILE A 117 -6.37 -15.18 15.59
CA ILE A 117 -7.49 -14.31 15.20
C ILE A 117 -7.18 -13.49 13.94
N THR A 118 -5.91 -13.11 13.74
CA THR A 118 -5.47 -12.16 12.70
C THR A 118 -4.71 -12.85 11.58
#